data_AF-A0ABD6IAH5-F1
#
_entry.id   AF-A0ABD6IAH5-F1
#
_cell.length_a   1.000
_cell.length_b   1.000
_cell.length_c   1.000
_cell.angle_alpha   90.00
_cell.angle_beta   90.00
_cell.angle_gamma   90.00
#
_symmetry.space_group_name_H-M   'P 1'
#
loop_
_entity.id
_entity.type
_entity.pdbx_description
1 polymer ?
#
loop_
_entity_poly.entity_id
_entity_poly.type
_entity_poly.pdbx_seq_one_letter_code
_entity_poly.pdbx_strand_id
1 'polypeptide(L)' 'MEDSKIRCYGCGGAFTREELQYRPSGKGAFRRETYFCVACNEREKKKNALKAAESSFRNSLPKRPIGFQLRPAAWNK' A
#
# COMPACT_ATOMS: atom_id res chain seq x y z
N MET A 1 9.57 13.31 29.97
CA MET A 1 8.80 13.21 28.72
C MET A 1 8.54 11.71 28.58
N GLU A 2 7.33 11.23 28.85
CA GLU A 2 7.07 9.78 28.93
C GLU A 2 7.32 9.13 27.57
N ASP A 3 8.33 8.27 27.51
CA ASP A 3 8.71 7.44 26.38
C ASP A 3 7.53 6.57 25.95
N SER A 4 6.69 7.13 25.09
CA SER A 4 5.50 6.48 24.56
C SER A 4 5.95 5.39 23.58
N LYS A 5 6.32 4.22 24.13
CA LYS A 5 6.75 3.06 23.35
C LYS A 5 5.59 2.61 22.44
N ILE A 6 5.83 2.64 21.14
CA ILE A 6 4.90 2.21 20.10
C ILE A 6 4.95 0.69 20.05
N ARG A 7 3.80 0.04 20.23
CA ARG A 7 3.69 -1.42 20.13
C ARG A 7 3.44 -1.85 18.70
N CYS A 8 4.17 -2.86 18.25
CA CYS A 8 3.91 -3.54 17.00
C CYS A 8 2.86 -4.64 17.19
N TYR A 9 1.74 -4.54 16.50
CA TYR A 9 0.65 -5.53 16.58
C TYR A 9 0.99 -6.90 15.94
N GLY A 10 2.06 -6.99 15.14
CA GLY A 10 2.47 -8.23 14.48
C GLY A 10 3.40 -9.10 15.33
N CYS A 11 4.46 -8.52 15.87
CA CYS A 11 5.44 -9.25 16.69
C CYS A 11 5.32 -8.98 18.20
N GLY A 12 4.44 -8.09 18.64
CA GLY A 12 4.29 -7.71 20.05
C GLY A 12 5.43 -6.85 20.60
N GLY A 13 6.47 -6.54 19.81
CA GLY A 13 7.59 -5.71 20.23
C GLY A 13 7.16 -4.28 20.55
N ALA A 14 7.77 -3.68 21.56
CA ALA A 14 7.57 -2.29 21.95
C ALA A 14 8.84 -1.50 21.59
N PHE A 15 8.69 -0.46 20.77
CA PHE A 15 9.79 0.31 20.19
C PHE A 15 9.61 1.79 20.48
N THR A 16 10.70 2.54 20.64
CA THR A 16 10.65 4.00 20.55
C THR A 16 10.54 4.43 19.08
N ARG A 17 10.15 5.69 18.82
CA ARG A 17 10.01 6.19 17.44
C ARG A 17 11.33 6.16 16.68
N GLU A 18 12.45 6.33 17.37
CA GLU A 18 13.81 6.35 16.84
C GLU A 18 14.29 4.95 16.41
N GLU A 19 13.82 3.91 17.09
CA GLU A 19 14.11 2.52 16.76
C GLU A 19 13.32 2.01 15.54
N LEU A 20 12.22 2.70 15.17
CA LEU A 20 11.41 2.31 14.02
C LEU A 20 12.07 2.72 12.71
N GLN A 21 11.97 1.85 11.71
CA GLN A 21 12.50 2.15 10.39
C GLN A 21 11.64 3.23 9.72
N TYR A 22 12.21 4.41 9.54
CA TYR A 22 11.58 5.50 8.81
C TYR A 22 11.61 5.25 7.31
N ARG A 23 10.44 5.27 6.66
CA ARG A 23 10.31 5.22 5.21
C ARG A 23 9.25 6.23 4.75
N PRO A 24 9.66 7.35 4.13
CA PRO A 24 8.69 8.30 3.59
C PRO A 24 7.94 7.68 2.42
N SER A 25 6.63 7.94 2.33
CA SER A 25 5.79 7.52 1.22
C SER A 25 5.07 8.71 0.60
N GLY A 26 4.67 8.62 -0.68
CA GLY A 26 4.01 9.72 -1.40
C GLY A 26 4.97 10.59 -2.22
N LYS A 27 4.44 11.61 -2.89
CA LYS A 27 5.18 12.53 -3.77
C LYS A 27 4.86 13.99 -3.41
N GLY A 28 5.88 14.85 -3.45
CA GLY A 28 5.75 16.29 -3.23
C GLY A 28 5.08 16.64 -1.89
N ALA A 29 4.09 17.53 -1.94
CA ALA A 29 3.33 18.01 -0.79
C ALA A 29 2.53 16.91 -0.06
N PHE A 30 2.32 15.73 -0.67
CA PHE A 30 1.59 14.61 -0.09
C PHE A 30 2.51 13.54 0.51
N ARG A 31 3.75 13.90 0.86
CA ARG A 31 4.65 12.99 1.57
C ARG A 31 4.10 12.68 2.96
N ARG A 32 4.00 11.38 3.25
CA ARG A 32 3.58 10.84 4.55
C ARG A 32 4.78 10.17 5.20
N GLU A 33 5.01 10.53 6.44
CA GLU A 33 5.96 9.85 7.31
C GLU A 33 5.38 8.50 7.72
N THR A 34 6.07 7.42 7.38
CA THR A 34 5.65 6.07 7.75
C THR A 34 6.78 5.37 8.48
N TYR A 35 6.45 4.82 9.64
CA TYR A 35 7.37 4.09 10.49
C TYR A 35 7.02 2.60 10.44
N PHE A 36 8.05 1.76 10.32
CA PHE A 36 7.92 0.32 10.19
C PHE A 36 8.66 -0.40 11.32
N CYS A 37 8.08 -1.51 11.76
CA CYS A 37 8.75 -2.38 12.73
C CYS A 37 9.96 -3.06 12.07
N VAL A 38 11.13 -2.92 12.68
CA VAL A 38 12.40 -3.50 12.20
C VAL A 38 12.37 -5.03 12.28
N ALA A 39 11.70 -5.59 13.29
CA ALA A 39 11.69 -7.03 13.52
C ALA A 39 10.80 -7.80 12.52
N CYS A 40 9.53 -7.42 12.37
CA CYS A 40 8.59 -8.20 11.56
C CYS A 40 8.23 -7.58 10.21
N ASN A 41 8.38 -6.26 10.08
CA ASN A 41 7.99 -5.46 8.94
C ASN A 41 6.61 -5.83 8.36
N GLU A 42 5.67 -6.18 9.24
CA GLU A 42 4.39 -6.80 8.89
C GLU A 42 3.54 -5.93 7.96
N ARG A 43 3.54 -4.61 8.20
CA ARG A 43 2.78 -3.65 7.39
C ARG A 43 3.22 -3.66 5.93
N GLU A 44 4.52 -3.80 5.66
CA GLU A 44 5.04 -3.88 4.29
C GLU A 44 4.73 -5.24 3.66
N LYS A 45 4.86 -6.33 4.41
CA LYS A 45 4.48 -7.68 3.94
C LYS A 45 3.01 -7.74 3.52
N LYS A 46 2.10 -7.23 4.36
CA LYS A 46 0.65 -7.14 4.05
C LYS A 46 0.38 -6.28 2.82
N LYS A 47 1.08 -5.14 2.68
CA LYS A 47 0.95 -4.28 1.49
C LYS A 47 1.41 -4.99 0.21
N ASN A 48 2.51 -5.72 0.27
CA ASN A 48 3.02 -6.47 -0.88
C ASN A 48 2.09 -7.63 -1.26
N ALA A 49 1.57 -8.36 -0.27
CA ALA A 49 0.57 -9.40 -0.49
C ALA A 49 -0.71 -8.84 -1.16
N LEU A 50 -1.22 -7.70 -0.69
CA LEU A 50 -2.38 -7.03 -1.28
C LEU A 50 -2.12 -6.65 -2.75
N LYS A 51 -0.96 -6.06 -3.05
CA LYS A 51 -0.58 -5.70 -4.43
C LYS A 51 -0.46 -6.92 -5.34
N ALA A 52 0.09 -8.02 -4.84
CA ALA A 52 0.20 -9.27 -5.59
C ALA A 52 -1.18 -9.90 -5.84
N ALA A 53 -2.08 -9.85 -4.87
CA ALA A 53 -3.47 -10.29 -5.04
C ALA A 53 -4.20 -9.41 -6.07
N GLU A 54 -4.01 -8.08 -6.01
CA GLU A 54 -4.59 -7.14 -6.96
C GLU A 54 -4.10 -7.41 -8.39
N SER A 55 -2.79 -7.64 -8.58
CA SER A 55 -2.25 -7.95 -9.91
C SER A 55 -2.73 -9.31 -10.42
N SER A 56 -2.78 -10.32 -9.56
CA SER A 56 -3.33 -11.64 -9.88
C SER A 56 -4.80 -11.54 -10.31
N PHE A 57 -5.63 -10.80 -9.56
CA PHE A 57 -7.02 -10.54 -9.90
C PHE A 57 -7.15 -9.84 -11.26
N ARG A 58 -6.40 -8.75 -11.48
CA ARG A 58 -6.41 -8.04 -12.77
C ARG A 58 -6.01 -8.93 -13.96
N ASN A 59 -5.06 -9.85 -13.76
CA ASN A 59 -4.63 -10.79 -14.80
C ASN A 59 -5.64 -11.91 -15.04
N SER A 60 -6.47 -12.24 -14.04
CA SER A 60 -7.55 -13.23 -14.18
C SER A 60 -8.74 -12.69 -14.97
N LEU A 61 -8.89 -11.36 -15.06
CA LEU A 61 -9.96 -10.75 -15.83
C LEU A 61 -9.72 -10.96 -17.34
N PRO A 62 -10.78 -11.22 -18.12
CA PRO A 62 -10.66 -11.34 -19.56
C PRO A 62 -10.06 -10.06 -20.13
N LYS A 63 -8.98 -10.21 -20.91
CA LYS A 63 -8.35 -9.07 -21.60
C LYS A 63 -9.41 -8.43 -22.50
N ARG A 64 -9.61 -7.11 -22.36
CA ARG A 64 -10.50 -6.38 -23.27
C ARG A 64 -10.00 -6.60 -24.71
N PRO A 65 -10.89 -6.97 -25.65
CA PRO A 65 -10.48 -7.14 -27.03
C PRO A 65 -9.89 -5.82 -27.56
N ILE A 66 -8.76 -5.93 -28.22
CA ILE A 66 -8.09 -4.82 -28.90
C ILE A 66 -9.07 -4.30 -29.95
N GLY A 67 -9.63 -3.11 -29.73
CA GLY A 67 -10.65 -2.50 -30.60
C GLY A 67 -11.98 -2.16 -29.96
N PHE A 68 -12.21 -2.48 -28.67
CA PHE A 68 -13.40 -2.02 -27.95
C PHE A 68 -13.30 -0.52 -27.62
N GLN A 69 -13.56 0.33 -28.63
CA GLN A 69 -13.84 1.74 -28.41
C GLN A 69 -15.19 1.84 -27.70
N LEU A 70 -15.18 2.33 -26.45
CA LEU A 70 -16.35 2.89 -25.79
C LEU A 70 -16.74 4.19 -26.53
N ARG A 71 -17.20 4.11 -27.79
CA ARG A 71 -17.90 5.24 -28.41
C ARG A 71 -19.26 5.34 -27.72
N PRO A 72 -19.62 6.48 -27.11
CA PRO A 72 -21.00 6.70 -26.69
C PRO A 72 -21.86 6.67 -27.95
N ALA A 73 -22.77 5.69 -28.05
CA ALA A 73 -23.70 5.55 -29.17
C ALA A 73 -24.82 6.62 -29.18
N ALA A 74 -24.55 7.82 -28.65
CA ALA A 74 -25.57 8.80 -28.27
C ALA A 74 -25.28 10.24 -28.76
N TRP A 75 -24.52 10.40 -29.85
CA TRP A 75 -24.33 11.71 -30.49
C TRP A 75 -24.46 11.59 -32.01
N ASN A 76 -25.61 11.13 -32.47
CA ASN A 76 -26.10 11.41 -33.82
C ASN A 76 -27.61 11.57 -33.71
N LYS A 77 -28.04 12.81 -33.58
CA LYS A 77 -29.41 13.26 -33.84
C LYS A 77 -29.32 14.51 -34.69
#